data_AF-M7WFF4-F1
#
_entry.id   AF-M7WFF4-F1
#
_cell.length_a   1.000
_cell.length_b   1.000
_cell.length_c   1.000
_cell.angle_alpha   90.00
_cell.angle_beta   90.00
_cell.angle_gamma   90.00
#
_symmetry.space_group_name_H-M   'P 1'
#
loop_
_entity.id
_entity.type
_entity.pdbx_description
1 polymer ?
#
loop_
_entity_poly.entity_id
_entity_poly.type
_entity_poly.pdbx_seq_one_letter_code
_entity_poly.pdbx_strand_id
1 'polypeptide(L)'
;MSVEIEYCSTVNTKEEIIKKSEELKEWIDKAINEKWNPLSYNNPEITLVDQPQQEYKHLVMSSCTINANIEKVYNFLIHSTFEEQKKYDTDLLEFERDQRFEDEGCEIARVCYKAPWPVTAREFVGVQNWFQRDGKYYLLQESVNYPAKWTTPNKNYVRGYKKSGLVLKPLGDNKIEVHRVVVIDARGSIPGWLAGTAKKDDAGRLFEMKKYFEANFA
;
A
#
# COMPACT_ATOMS: atom_id res chain seq x y z
N MET A 1 1.37 -17.93 16.08
CA MET A 1 0.40 -17.66 14.99
C MET A 1 1.04 -18.12 13.69
N SER A 2 0.28 -18.74 12.79
CA SER A 2 0.81 -19.10 11.47
C SER A 2 1.14 -17.83 10.67
N VAL A 3 2.25 -17.86 9.93
CA VAL A 3 2.60 -16.81 8.96
C VAL A 3 1.89 -17.00 7.63
N GLU A 4 1.29 -18.17 7.41
CA GLU A 4 0.47 -18.43 6.24
C GLU A 4 -0.92 -17.83 6.44
N ILE A 5 -1.45 -17.28 5.35
CA ILE A 5 -2.80 -16.74 5.26
C ILE A 5 -3.56 -17.63 4.28
N GLU A 6 -4.61 -18.30 4.77
CA GLU A 6 -5.33 -19.34 4.02
C GLU A 6 -5.91 -18.84 2.68
N TYR A 7 -6.36 -17.59 2.65
CA TYR A 7 -6.92 -16.95 1.46
C TYR A 7 -5.86 -16.20 0.61
N CYS A 8 -4.58 -16.25 0.98
CA CYS A 8 -3.50 -15.73 0.12
C CYS A 8 -3.08 -16.81 -0.89
N SER A 9 -2.84 -16.39 -2.12
CA SER A 9 -2.08 -17.21 -3.07
C SER A 9 -0.66 -17.44 -2.57
N THR A 10 -0.15 -18.65 -2.77
CA THR A 10 1.26 -18.98 -2.61
C THR A 10 2.01 -18.68 -3.90
N VAL A 11 3.18 -18.04 -3.81
CA VAL A 11 4.09 -17.81 -4.94
C VAL A 11 5.48 -18.31 -4.58
N ASN A 12 6.14 -18.97 -5.53
CA ASN A 12 7.43 -19.63 -5.37
C ASN A 12 8.38 -19.32 -6.52
N THR A 13 7.86 -19.13 -7.72
CA THR A 13 8.65 -18.91 -8.93
C THR A 13 8.49 -17.49 -9.46
N LYS A 14 9.44 -17.09 -10.33
CA LYS A 14 9.38 -15.82 -11.06
C LYS A 14 8.05 -15.68 -11.83
N GLU A 15 7.60 -16.73 -12.49
CA GLU A 15 6.37 -16.73 -13.30
C GLU A 15 5.12 -16.53 -12.43
N GLU A 16 5.08 -17.11 -11.23
CA GLU A 16 3.97 -16.91 -10.29
C GLU A 16 3.95 -15.48 -9.72
N ILE A 17 5.12 -14.90 -9.46
CA ILE A 17 5.27 -13.50 -9.04
C ILE A 17 4.78 -12.56 -10.14
N ILE A 18 5.22 -12.77 -11.38
CA ILE A 18 4.78 -11.98 -12.55
C ILE A 18 3.28 -12.13 -12.76
N LYS A 19 2.74 -13.36 -12.70
CA LYS A 19 1.29 -13.59 -12.84
C LYS A 19 0.50 -12.80 -11.79
N LYS A 20 0.94 -12.83 -10.52
CA LYS A 20 0.31 -12.05 -9.45
C LYS A 20 0.40 -10.54 -9.70
N SER A 21 1.52 -10.07 -10.23
CA SER A 21 1.72 -8.69 -10.66
C SER A 21 0.71 -8.28 -11.75
N GLU A 22 0.45 -9.11 -12.75
CA GLU A 22 -0.56 -8.83 -13.79
C GLU A 22 -1.99 -8.80 -13.23
N GLU A 23 -2.35 -9.75 -12.34
CA GLU A 23 -3.66 -9.76 -11.67
C GLU A 23 -3.92 -8.47 -10.86
N LEU A 24 -2.86 -7.88 -10.29
CA LEU A 24 -2.92 -6.60 -9.59
C LEU A 24 -3.27 -5.43 -10.52
N LYS A 25 -2.73 -5.42 -11.75
CA LYS A 25 -3.03 -4.39 -12.76
C LYS A 25 -4.49 -4.38 -13.15
N GLU A 26 -5.09 -5.56 -13.30
CA GLU A 26 -6.54 -5.68 -13.57
C GLU A 26 -7.39 -5.26 -12.37
N TRP A 27 -6.93 -5.56 -11.15
CA TRP A 27 -7.66 -5.24 -9.94
C TRP A 27 -7.79 -3.73 -9.70
N ILE A 28 -6.71 -2.96 -9.89
CA ILE A 28 -6.71 -1.54 -9.53
C ILE A 28 -7.70 -0.72 -10.40
N ASP A 29 -7.86 -1.10 -11.68
CA ASP A 29 -8.83 -0.45 -12.56
C ASP A 29 -10.25 -0.65 -12.08
N LYS A 30 -10.58 -1.85 -11.63
CA LYS A 30 -11.90 -2.14 -11.04
C LYS A 30 -12.07 -1.35 -9.75
N ALA A 31 -11.09 -1.43 -8.84
CA ALA A 31 -11.16 -0.86 -7.51
C ALA A 31 -11.36 0.67 -7.49
N ILE A 32 -10.74 1.40 -8.41
CA ILE A 32 -10.91 2.87 -8.50
C ILE A 32 -12.29 3.26 -9.03
N ASN A 33 -12.89 2.43 -9.89
CA ASN A 33 -14.19 2.69 -10.51
C ASN A 33 -15.37 2.10 -9.73
N GLU A 34 -15.11 1.41 -8.62
CA GLU A 34 -16.14 0.90 -7.73
C GLU A 34 -16.95 2.03 -7.06
N LYS A 35 -18.11 1.66 -6.52
CA LYS A 35 -18.91 2.61 -5.73
C LYS A 35 -18.34 2.73 -4.31
N TRP A 36 -17.92 3.94 -3.95
CA TRP A 36 -17.39 4.27 -2.62
C TRP A 36 -18.35 5.18 -1.84
N ASN A 37 -18.38 5.05 -0.52
CA ASN A 37 -19.18 5.88 0.38
C ASN A 37 -18.30 6.97 1.02
N PRO A 38 -18.72 8.25 1.02
CA PRO A 38 -17.97 9.30 1.69
C PRO A 38 -17.78 9.03 3.18
N LEU A 39 -16.55 9.23 3.67
CA LEU A 39 -16.19 9.14 5.08
C LEU A 39 -15.66 10.49 5.58
N SER A 40 -16.22 11.02 6.67
CA SER A 40 -15.79 12.31 7.19
C SER A 40 -14.34 12.27 7.70
N TYR A 41 -13.54 13.23 7.26
CA TYR A 41 -12.15 13.42 7.65
C TYR A 41 -11.86 14.90 7.88
N ASN A 42 -11.11 15.22 8.94
CA ASN A 42 -10.92 16.60 9.42
C ASN A 42 -9.84 17.39 8.66
N ASN A 43 -9.45 16.94 7.47
CA ASN A 43 -8.52 17.65 6.60
C ASN A 43 -9.16 17.80 5.21
N PRO A 44 -9.44 19.04 4.75
CA PRO A 44 -10.11 19.28 3.47
C PRO A 44 -9.24 18.96 2.24
N GLU A 45 -7.93 18.78 2.41
CA GLU A 45 -7.01 18.44 1.31
C GLU A 45 -7.04 16.95 0.95
N ILE A 46 -7.67 16.12 1.78
CA ILE A 46 -7.77 14.67 1.59
C ILE A 46 -9.24 14.29 1.50
N THR A 47 -9.63 13.70 0.38
CA THR A 47 -10.91 13.01 0.27
C THR A 47 -10.75 11.59 0.80
N LEU A 48 -11.66 11.16 1.67
CA LEU A 48 -11.67 9.82 2.25
C LEU A 48 -13.01 9.16 1.98
N VAL A 49 -12.95 7.95 1.43
CA VAL A 49 -14.14 7.15 1.11
C VAL A 49 -13.90 5.69 1.51
N ASP A 50 -14.96 4.96 1.78
CA ASP A 50 -14.88 3.56 2.19
C ASP A 50 -15.94 2.67 1.55
N GLN A 51 -15.78 1.37 1.74
CA GLN A 51 -16.82 0.39 1.49
C GLN A 51 -17.14 -0.36 2.78
N PRO A 52 -18.32 -1.00 2.87
CA PRO A 52 -18.62 -1.94 3.94
C PRO A 52 -17.50 -2.97 4.05
N GLN A 53 -17.18 -3.36 5.27
CA GLN A 53 -16.20 -4.40 5.54
C GLN A 53 -16.61 -5.69 4.82
N GLN A 54 -15.67 -6.32 4.14
CA GLN A 54 -15.87 -7.61 3.48
C GLN A 54 -15.15 -8.66 4.31
N GLU A 55 -15.90 -9.55 4.97
CA GLU A 55 -15.36 -10.50 5.96
C GLU A 55 -14.54 -9.77 7.04
N TYR A 56 -13.21 -9.91 7.03
CA TYR A 56 -12.27 -9.25 7.96
C TYR A 56 -11.51 -8.08 7.30
N LYS A 57 -11.77 -7.80 6.03
CA LYS A 57 -11.04 -6.81 5.23
C LYS A 57 -11.75 -5.47 5.31
N HIS A 58 -11.02 -4.46 5.73
CA HIS A 58 -11.43 -3.06 5.62
C HIS A 58 -10.97 -2.50 4.28
N LEU A 59 -11.87 -1.81 3.59
CA LEU A 59 -11.63 -1.18 2.30
C LEU A 59 -11.76 0.33 2.46
N VAL A 60 -10.72 1.04 2.05
CA VAL A 60 -10.65 2.50 2.11
C VAL A 60 -9.95 3.03 0.87
N MET A 61 -10.39 4.17 0.38
CA MET A 61 -9.66 4.94 -0.61
C MET A 61 -9.48 6.37 -0.12
N SER A 62 -8.24 6.85 -0.17
CA SER A 62 -7.89 8.23 0.07
C SER A 62 -7.39 8.87 -1.22
N SER A 63 -7.73 10.14 -1.45
CA SER A 63 -7.25 10.88 -2.62
C SER A 63 -6.93 12.33 -2.29
N CYS A 64 -5.99 12.90 -3.03
CA CYS A 64 -5.63 14.31 -2.95
C CYS A 64 -5.00 14.79 -4.25
N THR A 65 -4.65 16.07 -4.27
CA THR A 65 -3.79 16.63 -5.32
C THR A 65 -2.46 17.08 -4.73
N ILE A 66 -1.36 16.77 -5.41
CA ILE A 66 0.02 17.11 -5.01
C ILE A 66 0.64 18.00 -6.09
N ASN A 67 1.31 19.08 -5.69
CA ASN A 67 2.13 19.90 -6.59
C ASN A 67 3.57 19.38 -6.60
N ALA A 68 3.86 18.45 -7.52
CA ALA A 68 5.18 17.84 -7.69
C ALA A 68 5.37 17.33 -9.13
N ASN A 69 6.63 17.18 -9.54
CA ASN A 69 6.99 16.51 -10.77
C ASN A 69 6.74 14.99 -10.63
N ILE A 70 5.82 14.48 -11.46
CA ILE A 70 5.35 13.08 -11.38
C ILE A 70 6.45 12.05 -11.65
N GLU A 71 7.37 12.33 -12.57
CA GLU A 71 8.47 11.41 -12.90
C GLU A 71 9.44 11.28 -11.73
N LYS A 72 9.80 12.40 -11.09
CA LYS A 72 10.63 12.40 -9.87
C LYS A 72 9.96 11.64 -8.73
N VAL A 73 8.67 11.90 -8.49
CA VAL A 73 7.90 11.20 -7.46
C VAL A 73 7.84 9.70 -7.73
N TYR A 74 7.52 9.31 -8.96
CA TYR A 74 7.43 7.90 -9.35
C TYR A 74 8.77 7.19 -9.22
N ASN A 75 9.85 7.79 -9.73
CA ASN A 75 11.20 7.26 -9.63
C ASN A 75 11.63 7.10 -8.16
N PHE A 76 11.36 8.11 -7.32
CA PHE A 76 11.62 8.03 -5.89
C PHE A 76 10.84 6.89 -5.23
N LEU A 77 9.55 6.73 -5.51
CA LEU A 77 8.73 5.68 -4.92
C LEU A 77 9.24 4.27 -5.26
N ILE A 78 9.72 4.04 -6.49
CA ILE A 78 10.25 2.74 -6.91
C ILE A 78 11.60 2.43 -6.26
N HIS A 79 12.51 3.40 -6.25
CA HIS A 79 13.92 3.17 -5.91
C HIS A 79 14.31 3.58 -4.49
N SER A 80 13.42 4.24 -3.75
CA SER A 80 13.73 4.72 -2.40
C SER A 80 14.13 3.60 -1.43
N THR A 81 15.05 3.93 -0.53
CA THR A 81 15.44 3.06 0.58
C THR A 81 14.44 3.15 1.73
N PHE A 82 14.59 2.26 2.72
CA PHE A 82 13.85 2.31 3.97
C PHE A 82 13.98 3.69 4.66
N GLU A 83 15.21 4.20 4.77
CA GLU A 83 15.53 5.47 5.44
C GLU A 83 14.86 6.65 4.74
N GLU A 84 14.77 6.61 3.41
CA GLU A 84 14.12 7.63 2.62
C GLU A 84 12.59 7.60 2.77
N GLN A 85 11.99 6.41 2.73
CA GLN A 85 10.54 6.28 2.94
C GLN A 85 10.13 6.66 4.36
N LYS A 86 10.96 6.32 5.36
CA LYS A 86 10.75 6.65 6.77
C LYS A 86 10.62 8.16 7.03
N LYS A 87 11.17 9.01 6.15
CA LYS A 87 11.07 10.48 6.27
C LYS A 87 9.63 10.99 6.22
N TYR A 88 8.76 10.33 5.47
CA TYR A 88 7.34 10.71 5.36
C TYR A 88 6.40 9.66 5.95
N ASP A 89 6.82 8.39 6.00
CA ASP A 89 6.05 7.29 6.58
C ASP A 89 6.66 6.88 7.93
N THR A 90 6.37 7.67 8.96
CA THR A 90 6.96 7.48 10.29
C THR A 90 6.50 6.19 10.97
N ASP A 91 5.49 5.51 10.45
CA ASP A 91 5.05 4.19 10.92
C ASP A 91 5.81 3.03 10.27
N LEU A 92 6.55 3.24 9.17
CA LEU A 92 7.36 2.20 8.54
C LEU A 92 8.46 1.73 9.49
N LEU A 93 8.49 0.47 9.89
CA LEU A 93 9.49 -0.07 10.82
C LEU A 93 10.63 -0.78 10.11
N GLU A 94 10.31 -1.53 9.06
CA GLU A 94 11.28 -2.32 8.29
C GLU A 94 10.77 -2.41 6.84
N PHE A 95 11.70 -2.39 5.88
CA PHE A 95 11.41 -2.64 4.46
C PHE A 95 12.55 -3.46 3.87
N GLU A 96 12.24 -4.69 3.47
CA GLU A 96 13.18 -5.62 2.84
C GLU A 96 12.65 -6.04 1.48
N ARG A 97 13.49 -5.94 0.45
CA ARG A 97 13.18 -6.39 -0.91
C ARG A 97 13.79 -7.78 -1.14
N ASP A 98 13.15 -8.56 -2.00
CA ASP A 98 13.58 -9.87 -2.46
C ASP A 98 13.13 -10.10 -3.91
N GLN A 99 13.87 -10.90 -4.68
CA GLN A 99 13.56 -11.22 -6.10
C GLN A 99 12.98 -10.04 -6.91
N ARG A 100 13.79 -9.02 -7.15
CA ARG A 100 13.42 -7.83 -7.94
C ARG A 100 13.64 -8.08 -9.43
N PHE A 101 12.62 -7.82 -10.23
CA PHE A 101 12.59 -8.03 -11.67
C PHE A 101 12.27 -6.69 -12.36
N GLU A 102 13.32 -5.96 -12.75
CA GLU A 102 13.18 -4.58 -13.27
C GLU A 102 12.43 -4.51 -14.60
N ASP A 103 12.70 -5.44 -15.52
CA ASP A 103 12.08 -5.48 -16.85
C ASP A 103 10.57 -5.73 -16.78
N GLU A 104 10.13 -6.49 -15.76
CA GLU A 104 8.74 -6.81 -15.49
C GLU A 104 8.06 -5.82 -14.54
N GLY A 105 8.84 -4.93 -13.92
CA GLY A 105 8.37 -3.94 -12.97
C GLY A 105 7.74 -4.56 -11.72
N CYS A 106 8.31 -5.65 -11.19
CA CYS A 106 7.79 -6.27 -9.98
C CYS A 106 8.86 -6.84 -9.06
N GLU A 107 8.52 -7.02 -7.78
CA GLU A 107 9.37 -7.65 -6.79
C GLU A 107 8.56 -8.35 -5.71
N ILE A 108 9.22 -9.17 -4.89
CA ILE A 108 8.70 -9.60 -3.61
C ILE A 108 9.26 -8.69 -2.52
N ALA A 109 8.45 -8.26 -1.58
CA ALA A 109 8.94 -7.46 -0.47
C ALA A 109 8.23 -7.78 0.84
N ARG A 110 8.93 -7.52 1.94
CA ARG A 110 8.37 -7.46 3.28
C ARG A 110 8.41 -6.03 3.79
N VAL A 111 7.26 -5.52 4.21
CA VAL A 111 7.12 -4.22 4.87
C VAL A 111 6.50 -4.40 6.25
N CYS A 112 7.06 -3.70 7.23
CA CYS A 112 6.55 -3.71 8.60
C CYS A 112 6.06 -2.33 8.99
N TYR A 113 4.91 -2.26 9.64
CA TYR A 113 4.31 -1.01 10.11
C TYR A 113 3.99 -1.09 11.59
N LYS A 114 4.22 0.03 12.26
CA LYS A 114 3.70 0.29 13.59
C LYS A 114 2.17 0.16 13.56
N ALA A 115 1.63 -0.38 14.65
CA ALA A 115 0.21 -0.37 14.91
C ALA A 115 -0.06 0.49 16.16
N PRO A 116 -1.28 1.05 16.30
CA PRO A 116 -1.62 1.78 17.52
C PRO A 116 -1.57 0.86 18.75
N TRP A 117 -1.03 1.39 19.84
CA TRP A 117 -0.98 0.66 21.11
C TRP A 117 -2.41 0.36 21.61
N PRO A 118 -2.69 -0.84 22.17
CA PRO A 118 -1.78 -1.92 22.56
C PRO A 118 -1.54 -2.99 21.50
N VAL A 119 -1.87 -2.74 20.23
CA VAL A 119 -1.84 -3.79 19.21
C VAL A 119 -0.42 -3.97 18.65
N THR A 120 0.01 -5.22 18.51
CA THR A 120 1.31 -5.59 17.95
C THR A 120 1.49 -5.03 16.53
N ALA A 121 2.70 -4.64 16.15
CA ALA A 121 3.00 -4.18 14.80
C ALA A 121 2.65 -5.23 13.74
N ARG A 122 2.43 -4.81 12.48
CA ARG A 122 2.10 -5.73 11.38
C ARG A 122 3.25 -5.86 10.41
N GLU A 123 3.47 -7.07 9.94
CA GLU A 123 4.28 -7.30 8.74
C GLU A 123 3.39 -7.76 7.58
N PHE A 124 3.76 -7.36 6.37
CA PHE A 124 3.11 -7.75 5.13
C PHE A 124 4.19 -8.24 4.17
N VAL A 125 4.07 -9.49 3.73
CA VAL A 125 4.90 -10.06 2.67
C VAL A 125 4.04 -10.13 1.42
N GLY A 126 4.51 -9.56 0.31
CA GLY A 126 3.68 -9.39 -0.88
C GLY A 126 4.47 -9.19 -2.16
N VAL A 127 3.79 -9.42 -3.28
CA VAL A 127 4.23 -8.96 -4.59
C VAL A 127 3.97 -7.46 -4.66
N GLN A 128 4.99 -6.68 -5.03
CA GLN A 128 4.87 -5.28 -5.40
C GLN A 128 5.06 -5.14 -6.90
N ASN A 129 4.34 -4.19 -7.51
CA ASN A 129 4.41 -3.92 -8.93
C ASN A 129 4.43 -2.41 -9.18
N TRP A 130 5.22 -1.97 -10.15
CA TRP A 130 5.21 -0.61 -10.66
C TRP A 130 5.15 -0.63 -12.18
N PHE A 131 4.32 0.23 -12.76
CA PHE A 131 4.21 0.37 -14.21
C PHE A 131 3.58 1.72 -14.59
N GLN A 132 3.66 2.03 -15.89
CA GLN A 132 2.98 3.16 -16.49
C GLN A 132 1.97 2.64 -17.51
N ARG A 133 0.80 3.27 -17.56
CA ARG A 133 -0.24 2.95 -18.55
C ARG A 133 -1.15 4.16 -18.75
N ASP A 134 -1.43 4.51 -20.00
CA ASP A 134 -2.29 5.63 -20.39
C ASP A 134 -1.92 6.96 -19.71
N GLY A 135 -0.62 7.24 -19.61
CA GLY A 135 -0.08 8.45 -18.99
C GLY A 135 -0.20 8.51 -17.46
N LYS A 136 -0.67 7.43 -16.82
CA LYS A 136 -0.73 7.27 -15.36
C LYS A 136 0.39 6.36 -14.87
N TYR A 137 0.76 6.55 -13.63
CA TYR A 137 1.81 5.79 -12.95
C TYR A 137 1.21 5.03 -11.78
N TYR A 138 1.61 3.78 -11.60
CA TYR A 138 0.98 2.87 -10.66
C TYR A 138 2.03 2.23 -9.77
N LEU A 139 1.73 2.12 -8.48
CA LEU A 139 2.45 1.26 -7.53
C LEU A 139 1.44 0.40 -6.79
N LEU A 140 1.51 -0.90 -6.99
CA LEU A 140 0.55 -1.88 -6.50
C LEU A 140 1.24 -2.87 -5.56
N GLN A 141 0.46 -3.45 -4.66
CA GLN A 141 0.93 -4.53 -3.80
C GLN A 141 -0.22 -5.47 -3.45
N GLU A 142 0.05 -6.77 -3.35
CA GLU A 142 -0.82 -7.74 -2.69
C GLU A 142 0.00 -8.71 -1.84
N SER A 143 -0.47 -8.97 -0.62
CA SER A 143 0.12 -9.99 0.24
C SER A 143 -0.02 -11.39 -0.34
N VAL A 144 1.03 -12.20 -0.20
CA VAL A 144 1.11 -13.58 -0.69
C VAL A 144 1.74 -14.48 0.38
N ASN A 145 1.52 -15.79 0.29
CA ASN A 145 2.35 -16.74 1.02
C ASN A 145 3.64 -16.96 0.20
N TYR A 146 4.79 -16.74 0.82
CA TYR A 146 6.09 -16.84 0.17
C TYR A 146 6.98 -17.79 0.97
N PRO A 147 7.04 -19.09 0.63
CA PRO A 147 7.72 -20.08 1.45
C PRO A 147 9.25 -20.04 1.33
N ALA A 148 9.81 -19.26 0.39
CA ALA A 148 11.25 -19.11 0.25
C ALA A 148 11.88 -18.22 1.33
N LYS A 149 11.13 -17.28 1.95
CA LYS A 149 11.66 -16.36 2.97
C LYS A 149 10.57 -15.87 3.93
N TRP A 150 10.98 -15.43 5.13
CA TRP A 150 10.08 -14.89 6.18
C TRP A 150 8.97 -15.87 6.59
N THR A 151 9.32 -17.16 6.65
CA THR A 151 8.43 -18.26 7.02
C THR A 151 8.31 -18.52 8.52
N THR A 152 9.22 -17.94 9.32
CA THR A 152 9.19 -18.09 10.77
C THR A 152 8.37 -16.96 11.40
N PRO A 153 7.39 -17.25 12.28
CA PRO A 153 6.67 -16.21 13.01
C PRO A 153 7.61 -15.32 13.82
N ASN A 154 7.51 -14.00 13.63
CA ASN A 154 8.27 -13.03 14.42
C ASN A 154 7.39 -12.53 15.58
N LYS A 155 7.86 -12.66 16.83
CA LYS A 155 7.10 -12.22 18.02
C LYS A 155 6.78 -10.70 18.04
N ASN A 156 7.54 -9.90 17.30
CA ASN A 156 7.35 -8.46 17.21
C ASN A 156 6.23 -8.08 16.24
N TYR A 157 5.82 -9.00 15.36
CA TYR A 157 4.91 -8.71 14.26
C TYR A 157 3.78 -9.74 14.14
N VAL A 158 2.58 -9.27 13.84
CA VAL A 158 1.48 -10.10 13.35
C VAL A 158 1.49 -10.04 11.84
N ARG A 159 1.48 -11.21 11.17
CA ARG A 159 1.33 -11.27 9.72
C ARG A 159 -0.07 -10.81 9.33
N GLY A 160 -0.16 -9.67 8.65
CA GLY A 160 -1.40 -9.14 8.09
C GLY A 160 -1.51 -9.43 6.58
N TYR A 161 -2.71 -9.24 6.05
CA TYR A 161 -2.97 -9.16 4.62
C TYR A 161 -3.18 -7.70 4.21
N LYS A 162 -2.53 -7.29 3.12
CA LYS A 162 -2.73 -5.99 2.50
C LYS A 162 -2.76 -6.15 0.98
N LYS A 163 -3.76 -5.52 0.35
CA LYS A 163 -3.78 -5.24 -1.08
C LYS A 163 -3.96 -3.74 -1.26
N SER A 164 -3.08 -3.11 -2.03
CA SER A 164 -3.13 -1.66 -2.20
C SER A 164 -2.69 -1.23 -3.58
N GLY A 165 -3.20 -0.08 -4.02
CA GLY A 165 -2.72 0.61 -5.20
C GLY A 165 -2.57 2.10 -4.94
N LEU A 166 -1.46 2.67 -5.38
CA LEU A 166 -1.21 4.10 -5.47
C LEU A 166 -1.17 4.47 -6.95
N VAL A 167 -2.08 5.33 -7.38
CA VAL A 167 -2.21 5.78 -8.75
C VAL A 167 -1.93 7.27 -8.81
N LEU A 168 -0.95 7.64 -9.63
CA LEU A 168 -0.55 9.01 -9.89
C LEU A 168 -1.01 9.36 -11.30
N LYS A 169 -1.84 10.39 -11.42
CA LYS A 169 -2.35 10.88 -12.69
C LYS A 169 -1.92 12.34 -12.87
N PRO A 170 -1.25 12.68 -13.98
CA PRO A 170 -0.89 14.08 -14.24
C PRO A 170 -2.16 14.91 -14.52
N LEU A 171 -2.21 16.13 -13.97
CA LEU A 171 -3.25 17.13 -14.24
C LEU A 171 -2.72 18.31 -15.09
N GLY A 172 -1.44 18.31 -15.45
CA GLY A 172 -0.74 19.47 -16.01
C GLY A 172 -0.03 20.31 -14.93
N ASP A 173 0.83 21.25 -15.32
CA ASP A 173 1.48 22.23 -14.43
C ASP A 173 2.13 21.64 -13.16
N ASN A 174 2.89 20.54 -13.27
CA ASN A 174 3.48 19.81 -12.13
C ASN A 174 2.45 19.46 -11.04
N LYS A 175 1.21 19.16 -11.43
CA LYS A 175 0.14 18.78 -10.53
C LYS A 175 -0.25 17.32 -10.75
N ILE A 176 -0.40 16.58 -9.67
CA ILE A 176 -0.67 15.14 -9.65
C ILE A 176 -1.95 14.89 -8.88
N GLU A 177 -2.94 14.27 -9.52
CA GLU A 177 -4.04 13.62 -8.84
C GLU A 177 -3.57 12.26 -8.31
N VAL A 178 -3.72 12.04 -7.00
CA VAL A 178 -3.32 10.81 -6.34
C VAL A 178 -4.52 10.07 -5.82
N HIS A 179 -4.62 8.78 -6.14
CA HIS A 179 -5.61 7.87 -5.57
C HIS A 179 -4.88 6.72 -4.89
N ARG A 180 -5.21 6.47 -3.63
CA ARG A 180 -4.64 5.39 -2.84
C ARG A 180 -5.77 4.49 -2.35
N VAL A 181 -5.84 3.28 -2.90
CA VAL A 181 -6.82 2.26 -2.50
C VAL A 181 -6.13 1.26 -1.58
N VAL A 182 -6.73 0.93 -0.45
CA VAL A 182 -6.21 -0.04 0.51
C VAL A 182 -7.31 -1.00 0.96
N VAL A 183 -7.00 -2.28 0.83
CA VAL A 183 -7.73 -3.41 1.41
C VAL A 183 -6.83 -4.03 2.46
N ILE A 184 -7.27 -4.05 3.71
CA ILE A 184 -6.44 -4.52 4.82
C ILE A 184 -7.21 -5.46 5.73
N ASP A 185 -6.63 -6.62 6.01
CA ASP A 185 -6.96 -7.45 7.15
C ASP A 185 -5.72 -7.49 8.04
N ALA A 186 -5.76 -6.72 9.13
CA ALA A 186 -4.64 -6.62 10.05
C ALA A 186 -4.45 -7.88 10.90
N ARG A 187 -5.39 -8.83 10.85
CA ARG A 187 -5.46 -10.10 11.57
C ARG A 187 -5.29 -9.96 13.10
N GLY A 188 -5.61 -11.05 13.80
CA GLY A 188 -5.58 -11.10 15.26
C GLY A 188 -6.73 -10.34 15.92
N SER A 189 -6.67 -10.19 17.24
CA SER A 189 -7.70 -9.52 18.02
C SER A 189 -7.47 -8.01 18.01
N ILE A 190 -8.26 -7.27 17.23
CA ILE A 190 -8.21 -5.80 17.17
C ILE A 190 -9.43 -5.25 17.89
N PRO A 191 -9.26 -4.34 18.86
CA PRO A 191 -10.40 -3.68 19.49
C PRO A 191 -11.26 -2.97 18.44
N GLY A 192 -12.58 -3.15 18.47
CA GLY A 192 -13.48 -2.62 17.45
C GLY A 192 -13.40 -1.09 17.27
N TRP A 193 -13.11 -0.34 18.34
CA TRP A 193 -12.91 1.11 18.27
C TRP A 193 -11.66 1.50 17.44
N LEU A 194 -10.65 0.64 17.38
CA LEU A 194 -9.41 0.89 16.65
C LEU A 194 -9.51 0.57 15.16
N ALA A 195 -10.45 -0.31 14.78
CA ALA A 195 -10.72 -0.61 13.38
C ALA A 195 -11.20 0.63 12.58
N GLY A 196 -11.95 1.53 13.24
CA GLY A 196 -12.37 2.81 12.66
C GLY A 196 -11.21 3.81 12.50
N THR A 197 -10.19 3.74 13.34
CA THR A 197 -9.01 4.62 13.30
C THR A 197 -8.12 4.30 12.10
N ALA A 198 -7.96 3.02 11.75
CA ALA A 198 -7.11 2.59 10.64
C ALA A 198 -7.47 3.25 9.29
N LYS A 199 -8.76 3.50 9.03
CA LYS A 199 -9.21 4.21 7.82
C LYS A 199 -8.76 5.67 7.81
N LYS A 200 -8.76 6.33 8.97
CA LYS A 200 -8.29 7.72 9.11
C LYS A 200 -6.76 7.82 9.10
N ASP A 201 -6.09 6.82 9.65
CA ASP A 201 -4.62 6.72 9.59
C ASP A 201 -4.13 6.64 8.14
N ASP A 202 -4.88 5.95 7.27
CA ASP A 202 -4.63 5.89 5.83
C ASP A 202 -4.59 7.30 5.19
N ALA A 203 -5.61 8.11 5.47
CA ALA A 203 -5.72 9.48 5.01
C ALA A 203 -4.60 10.38 5.56
N GLY A 204 -4.24 10.19 6.84
CA GLY A 204 -3.12 10.87 7.48
C GLY A 204 -1.79 10.58 6.77
N ARG A 205 -1.53 9.31 6.45
CA ARG A 205 -0.31 8.91 5.73
C ARG A 205 -0.25 9.49 4.32
N LEU A 206 -1.37 9.56 3.60
CA LEU A 206 -1.42 10.22 2.30
C LEU A 206 -1.10 11.72 2.42
N PHE A 207 -1.55 12.38 3.48
CA PHE A 207 -1.25 13.79 3.72
C PHE A 207 0.23 14.04 4.04
N GLU A 208 0.86 13.19 4.87
CA GLU A 208 2.31 13.28 5.12
C GLU A 208 3.13 13.07 3.84
N MET A 209 2.73 12.10 3.01
CA MET A 209 3.33 11.86 1.70
C MET A 209 3.19 13.09 0.79
N LYS A 210 2.00 13.70 0.73
CA LYS A 210 1.75 14.96 -0.01
C LYS A 210 2.73 16.05 0.42
N LYS A 211 2.81 16.36 1.72
CA LYS A 211 3.70 17.41 2.23
C LYS A 211 5.16 17.14 1.86
N TYR A 212 5.61 15.89 2.00
CA TYR A 212 6.98 15.52 1.66
C TYR A 212 7.26 15.69 0.16
N PHE A 213 6.35 15.27 -0.72
CA PHE A 213 6.55 15.39 -2.16
C PHE A 213 6.51 16.83 -2.66
N GLU A 214 5.62 17.66 -2.14
CA GLU A 214 5.58 19.09 -2.49
C GLU A 214 6.85 19.83 -2.03
N ALA A 215 7.43 19.43 -0.90
CA ALA A 215 8.65 20.05 -0.39
C ALA A 215 9.92 19.61 -1.15
N ASN A 216 9.95 18.42 -1.75
CA ASN A 216 11.18 17.82 -2.29
C ASN A 216 11.17 17.62 -3.80
N PHE A 217 10.00 17.63 -4.45
CA PHE A 217 9.85 17.25 -5.86
C PHE A 217 9.04 18.23 -6.70
N ALA A 218 8.78 19.45 -6.20
CA ALA A 218 8.16 20.53 -6.99
C ALA A 218 8.90 20.86 -8.30
#